data_AF-A0A0B7BT87-F1
#
_entry.id   AF-A0A0B7BT87-F1
#
_cell.length_a   1.000
_cell.length_b   1.000
_cell.length_c   1.000
_cell.angle_alpha   90.00
_cell.angle_beta   90.00
_cell.angle_gamma   90.00
#
_symmetry.space_group_name_H-M   'P 1'
#
loop_
_entity.id
_entity.type
_entity.pdbx_description
1 polymer ?
#
loop_
_entity_poly.entity_id
_entity_poly.type
_entity_poly.pdbx_seq_one_letter_code
_entity_poly.pdbx_strand_id
1 'polypeptide(L)'
;MPGLKINGKIINNLRYADDTVLVAENEQDLQELVDQLDRTSKEYGLDINIQKTKTMVINKEMEKPKMNIKIHGELLHQVKSFLYL
;
A
#
# COMPACT_ATOMS: atom_id res chain seq x y z
N MET A 1 7.40 -3.55 12.88
CA MET A 1 6.96 -2.92 11.63
C MET A 1 6.10 -3.95 10.91
N PRO A 2 4.85 -3.63 10.59
CA PRO A 2 3.96 -4.54 9.87
C PRO A 2 4.55 -4.95 8.51
N GLY A 3 4.02 -6.03 7.94
CA GLY A 3 4.41 -6.54 6.63
C GLY A 3 3.99 -8.00 6.42
N LEU A 4 4.25 -8.50 5.21
CA LEU A 4 3.99 -9.88 4.84
C LEU A 4 5.11 -10.81 5.29
N LYS A 5 4.79 -11.90 6.01
CA LYS A 5 5.79 -12.89 6.41
C LYS A 5 6.05 -13.94 5.32
N ILE A 6 7.26 -13.96 4.79
CA ILE A 6 7.73 -14.94 3.79
C ILE A 6 8.98 -15.64 4.31
N ASN A 7 8.94 -16.96 4.46
CA ASN A 7 10.09 -17.77 4.92
C ASN A 7 10.75 -17.22 6.22
N GLY A 8 9.93 -16.75 7.16
CA GLY A 8 10.41 -16.18 8.43
C GLY A 8 10.94 -14.74 8.34
N LYS A 9 10.94 -14.12 7.15
CA LYS A 9 11.31 -12.72 6.94
C LYS A 9 10.07 -11.88 6.69
N ILE A 10 10.06 -10.65 7.20
CA ILE A 10 8.98 -9.68 6.95
C ILE A 10 9.37 -8.85 5.72
N ILE A 11 8.47 -8.78 4.75
CA ILE A 11 8.58 -7.92 3.57
C ILE A 11 7.42 -6.93 3.63
N ASN A 12 7.73 -5.64 3.68
CA ASN A 12 6.71 -4.59 3.79
C ASN A 12 6.72 -3.61 2.61
N ASN A 13 7.77 -3.62 1.78
CA ASN A 13 7.83 -2.81 0.57
C ASN A 13 8.59 -3.51 -0.56
N LEU A 14 8.22 -3.17 -1.78
CA LEU A 14 8.99 -3.35 -3.01
C LEU A 14 9.17 -1.96 -3.62
N ARG A 15 10.37 -1.62 -4.08
CA ARG A 15 10.67 -0.28 -4.60
C ARG A 15 11.29 -0.37 -5.97
N TYR A 16 10.87 0.50 -6.87
CA TYR A 16 11.42 0.64 -8.21
C TYR A 16 11.41 2.11 -8.61
N ALA A 17 12.54 2.64 -9.06
CA ALA A 17 12.68 4.06 -9.43
C ALA A 17 11.97 5.00 -8.43
N ASP A 18 10.90 5.68 -8.86
CA ASP A 18 10.03 6.58 -8.10
C ASP A 18 8.79 5.91 -7.50
N ASP A 19 8.52 4.65 -7.83
CA ASP A 19 7.38 3.88 -7.33
C ASP A 19 7.72 3.00 -6.12
N THR A 20 6.77 2.92 -5.19
CA THR A 20 6.83 2.02 -4.03
C THR A 20 5.53 1.23 -3.92
N VAL A 21 5.65 -0.09 -3.77
CA VAL A 21 4.54 -0.99 -3.44
C VAL A 21 4.68 -1.37 -1.97
N LEU A 22 3.65 -1.10 -1.17
CA LEU A 22 3.55 -1.56 0.22
C LEU A 22 2.77 -2.88 0.28
N VAL A 23 3.17 -3.79 1.18
CA VAL A 23 2.55 -5.11 1.32
C VAL A 23 2.36 -5.44 2.79
N ALA A 24 1.15 -5.87 3.17
CA ALA A 24 0.80 -6.31 4.52
C ALA A 24 -0.20 -7.47 4.49
N GLU A 25 -0.38 -8.15 5.62
CA GLU A 25 -1.29 -9.30 5.74
C GLU A 25 -2.76 -8.89 5.92
N ASN A 26 -3.01 -7.66 6.42
CA ASN A 26 -4.35 -7.15 6.68
C ASN A 26 -4.43 -5.63 6.42
N GLU A 27 -5.66 -5.12 6.40
CA GLU A 27 -5.96 -3.70 6.11
C GLU A 27 -5.34 -2.75 7.12
N GLN A 28 -5.39 -3.08 8.42
CA GLN A 28 -4.88 -2.22 9.49
C GLN A 28 -3.38 -2.03 9.37
N ASP A 29 -2.65 -3.13 9.19
CA ASP A 29 -1.21 -3.12 8.97
C ASP A 29 -0.83 -2.34 7.70
N LEU A 30 -1.64 -2.45 6.63
CA LEU A 30 -1.42 -1.68 5.41
C LEU A 30 -1.63 -0.19 5.62
N GLN A 31 -2.68 0.21 6.36
CA GLN A 31 -2.93 1.61 6.70
C GLN A 31 -1.76 2.20 7.52
N GLU A 32 -1.22 1.45 8.48
CA GLU A 32 -0.05 1.87 9.26
C GLU A 32 1.19 2.09 8.39
N LEU A 33 1.44 1.22 7.41
CA LEU A 33 2.54 1.41 6.45
C LEU A 33 2.34 2.65 5.58
N VAL A 34 1.10 2.90 5.13
CA VAL A 34 0.73 4.07 4.33
C VAL A 34 0.93 5.36 5.12
N ASP A 35 0.44 5.42 6.36
CA ASP A 35 0.58 6.58 7.24
C ASP A 35 2.05 6.87 7.54
N GLN A 36 2.84 5.82 7.77
CA GLN A 36 4.27 5.98 7.98
C GLN A 36 4.98 6.49 6.72
N LEU A 37 4.64 5.97 5.54
CA LEU A 37 5.21 6.42 4.27
C LEU A 37 4.86 7.88 4.01
N ASP A 38 3.61 8.29 4.22
CA ASP A 38 3.16 9.66 4.03
C ASP A 38 3.89 10.64 4.97
N ARG A 39 3.91 10.32 6.27
CA ARG A 39 4.63 11.15 7.26
C ARG A 39 6.10 11.30 6.90
N THR A 40 6.78 10.21 6.57
CA THR A 40 8.20 10.24 6.22
C THR A 40 8.42 10.99 4.92
N SER A 41 7.59 10.79 3.90
CA SER A 41 7.71 11.49 2.61
C SER A 41 7.67 13.01 2.81
N LYS A 42 6.72 13.50 3.60
CA LYS A 42 6.58 14.93 3.91
C LYS A 42 7.79 15.52 4.64
N GLU A 43 8.40 14.77 5.56
CA GLU A 43 9.63 15.20 6.24
C GLU A 43 10.77 15.46 5.26
N TYR A 44 10.79 14.78 4.12
CA TYR A 44 11.77 14.96 3.05
C TYR A 44 11.26 15.83 1.89
N GLY A 45 10.11 16.50 2.04
CA GLY A 45 9.53 17.36 1.01
C GLY A 45 8.97 16.60 -0.20
N LEU A 46 8.58 15.34 -0.02
CA LEU A 46 7.93 14.50 -1.01
C LEU A 46 6.45 14.34 -0.70
N ASP A 47 5.62 14.30 -1.75
CA ASP A 47 4.18 14.09 -1.64
C ASP A 47 3.74 12.82 -2.37
N ILE A 48 2.80 12.09 -1.76
CA ILE A 48 2.17 10.93 -2.40
C ILE A 48 1.07 11.42 -3.36
N ASN A 49 1.16 10.99 -4.62
CA ASN A 49 0.12 11.26 -5.60
C ASN A 49 -1.08 10.31 -5.42
N ILE A 50 -2.05 10.72 -4.61
CA ILE A 50 -3.28 9.97 -4.28
C ILE A 50 -4.00 9.45 -5.54
N GLN A 51 -4.03 10.23 -6.61
CA GLN A 51 -4.72 9.85 -7.85
C GLN A 51 -4.01 8.71 -8.58
N LYS A 52 -2.67 8.63 -8.50
CA LYS A 52 -1.87 7.54 -9.07
C LYS A 52 -1.77 6.34 -8.13
N THR A 53 -1.81 6.55 -6.82
CA THR A 53 -1.75 5.47 -5.83
C THR A 53 -3.02 4.61 -5.87
N LYS A 54 -2.85 3.30 -5.99
CA LYS A 54 -3.94 2.32 -6.00
C LYS A 54 -3.73 1.27 -4.93
N THR A 55 -4.81 0.63 -4.51
CA THR A 55 -4.76 -0.53 -3.62
C THR A 55 -5.27 -1.78 -4.33
N MET A 56 -4.84 -2.95 -3.88
CA MET A 56 -5.22 -4.23 -4.45
C MET A 56 -5.24 -5.29 -3.36
N VAL A 57 -6.17 -6.24 -3.44
CA VAL A 57 -6.24 -7.40 -2.54
C VAL A 57 -5.85 -8.65 -3.31
N ILE A 58 -4.84 -9.37 -2.80
CA ILE A 58 -4.38 -10.64 -3.34
C ILE A 58 -4.85 -11.76 -2.42
N ASN A 59 -5.91 -12.46 -2.83
CA ASN A 59 -6.42 -13.65 -2.16
C ASN A 59 -6.98 -14.64 -3.20
N LYS A 60 -7.39 -15.83 -2.78
CA LYS A 60 -7.94 -16.88 -3.67
C LYS A 60 -9.39 -16.63 -4.08
N GLU A 61 -10.06 -15.65 -3.49
CA GLU A 61 -11.48 -15.38 -3.70
C GLU A 61 -11.71 -14.61 -5.00
N MET A 62 -12.84 -14.85 -5.68
CA MET A 62 -13.22 -14.10 -6.87
C MET A 62 -13.65 -12.66 -6.54
N GLU A 63 -14.39 -12.51 -5.45
CA GLU A 63 -14.77 -11.21 -4.91
C GLU A 63 -13.71 -10.75 -3.93
N LYS A 64 -13.11 -9.58 -4.21
CA LYS A 64 -12.13 -8.99 -3.31
C LYS A 64 -12.86 -8.19 -2.23
N PRO A 65 -12.53 -8.37 -0.94
CA PRO A 65 -13.05 -7.51 0.10
C PRO A 65 -12.71 -6.06 -0.23
N LYS A 66 -13.64 -5.15 0.06
CA LYS A 66 -13.38 -3.71 -0.05
C LYS A 66 -12.42 -3.31 1.06
N MET A 67 -11.37 -2.58 0.68
CA MET A 67 -10.46 -1.99 1.64
C MET A 67 -10.77 -0.51 1.88
N ASN A 68 -10.53 -0.05 3.11
CA ASN A 68 -10.73 1.33 3.53
C ASN A 68 -9.41 2.07 3.78
N ILE A 69 -8.44 1.92 2.89
CA ILE A 69 -7.15 2.61 2.99
C ILE A 69 -7.28 4.07 2.59
N LYS A 70 -6.81 4.98 3.44
CA LYS A 70 -6.93 6.43 3.25
C LYS A 70 -5.59 7.14 3.32
N ILE A 71 -5.47 8.22 2.54
CA ILE A 71 -4.41 9.22 2.67
C ILE A 71 -5.09 10.58 2.75
N HIS A 72 -4.77 11.38 3.77
CA HIS A 72 -5.42 12.70 3.98
C HIS A 72 -6.95 12.63 4.08
N GLY A 73 -7.50 11.50 4.52
CA GLY A 73 -8.95 11.26 4.56
C GLY A 73 -9.56 10.82 3.22
N GLU A 74 -8.82 10.88 2.11
CA GLU A 74 -9.25 10.39 0.80
C GLU A 74 -9.06 8.88 0.69
N LEU A 75 -10.10 8.17 0.26
CA LEU A 75 -10.07 6.72 0.04
C LEU A 75 -9.28 6.42 -1.25
N LEU A 76 -8.28 5.55 -1.14
CA LEU A 76 -7.52 5.10 -2.31
C LEU A 76 -8.37 4.20 -3.21
N HIS A 77 -8.20 4.36 -4.53
CA HIS A 77 -8.92 3.55 -5.51
C HIS A 77 -8.40 2.11 -5.52
N GLN A 78 -9.27 1.18 -5.13
CA GLN A 78 -8.98 -0.25 -5.16
C GLN A 78 -9.21 -0.82 -6.58
N VAL A 79 -8.17 -1.48 -7.11
CA VAL A 79 -8.18 -2.11 -8.44
C VAL A 79 -8.08 -3.63 -8.33
N LYS A 80 -8.53 -4.34 -9.37
CA LYS A 80 -8.38 -5.81 -9.48
C LYS A 80 -6.99 -6.22 -9.98
N SER A 81 -6.37 -5.36 -10.78
CA SER A 81 -5.06 -5.55 -11.39
C SER A 81 -4.42 -4.19 -11.58
N PHE A 82 -3.10 -4.13 -11.43
CA PHE A 82 -2.30 -2.93 -11.69
C PHE A 82 -1.24 -3.27 -12.73
N LEU A 83 -1.21 -2.54 -13.85
CA LEU A 83 -0.19 -2.69 -14.88
C LEU A 83 0.97 -1.74 -14.55
N TYR A 84 2.15 -2.31 -14.34
CA TYR A 84 3.41 -1.57 -14.22
C TYR A 84 4.08 -1.51 -15.61
N LEU A 85 4.50 -0.31 -16.03
CA LEU A 85 5.01 -0.03 -17.39
C LEU A 85 6.53 0.03 -17.43
#